data_AF-A0A1G2G2J8-F1
#
_entry.id   AF-A0A1G2G2J8-F1
#
_cell.length_a   1.000
_cell.length_b   1.000
_cell.length_c   1.000
_cell.angle_alpha   90.00
_cell.angle_beta   90.00
_cell.angle_gamma   90.00
#
_symmetry.space_group_name_H-M   'P 1'
#
loop_
_entity.id
_entity.type
_entity.pdbx_description
1 polymer ?
#
loop_
_entity_poly.entity_id
_entity_poly.type
_entity_poly.pdbx_seq_one_letter_code
_entity_poly.pdbx_strand_id
1 'polypeptide(L)'
;MADLKTKKEEENMRILVIEDKEMHRKSAQETLTRHDVTIAKSFDEAMELMSERIDEKNVQRLLTEEGFPTEPDWKNDHEQYVAYSKVRHEAQEKSIIPFSFEVVLTDMMMPEDTDSHAIKIRNSKTQVPYGFVIALKATLCGAKYVAMVTDTNHHKSTMSAALDYLGGGYYEDGFKPNFVINGAKVMFVHAPFLEDILKDVPCDWCEERPGVCSTCNGSGRDKHRGSECVMCREDIGKCEQCKGTTRFDKQVYERKDWGKVLADLIS
;
A
#
# COMPACT_ATOMS: atom_id res chain seq x y z
N MET A 1 -13.38 12.11 -35.13
CA MET A 1 -12.14 11.29 -35.02
C MET A 1 -11.26 11.69 -33.82
N ALA A 2 -11.84 12.17 -32.72
CA ALA A 2 -11.10 12.50 -31.49
C ALA A 2 -11.33 11.48 -30.36
N ASP A 3 -12.13 10.45 -30.60
CA ASP A 3 -12.74 9.60 -29.55
C ASP A 3 -12.22 8.15 -29.54
N LEU A 4 -11.11 7.91 -30.24
CA LEU A 4 -10.43 6.60 -30.33
C LEU A 4 -9.01 6.63 -29.76
N LYS A 5 -8.57 7.78 -29.21
CA LYS A 5 -7.24 7.95 -28.59
C LYS A 5 -7.26 7.89 -27.05
N THR A 6 -8.44 7.89 -26.41
CA THR A 6 -8.62 7.82 -24.94
C THR A 6 -9.00 6.43 -24.44
N LYS A 7 -9.01 5.41 -25.31
CA LYS A 7 -9.30 3.99 -24.97
C LYS A 7 -8.08 3.07 -25.04
N LYS A 8 -6.89 3.65 -25.08
CA LYS A 8 -5.62 2.94 -24.94
C LYS A 8 -5.15 3.29 -23.52
N GLU A 9 -4.90 2.29 -22.68
CA GLU A 9 -4.43 2.39 -21.27
C GLU A 9 -5.49 2.25 -20.15
N GLU A 10 -6.23 1.15 -20.16
CA GLU A 10 -6.27 0.27 -18.96
C GLU A 10 -5.70 -1.08 -19.42
N GLU A 11 -4.44 -1.08 -19.86
CA GLU A 11 -3.76 -2.35 -20.13
C GLU A 11 -3.62 -3.11 -18.81
N ASN A 12 -3.76 -4.44 -18.84
CA ASN A 12 -3.45 -5.31 -17.71
C ASN A 12 -2.01 -4.98 -17.24
N MET A 13 -1.89 -4.39 -16.05
CA MET A 13 -0.63 -3.88 -15.51
C MET A 13 -0.04 -4.92 -14.57
N ARG A 14 1.29 -4.96 -14.47
CA ARG A 14 1.99 -5.75 -13.45
C ARG A 14 2.21 -4.89 -12.22
N ILE A 15 1.52 -5.23 -11.13
CA ILE A 15 1.44 -4.43 -9.91
C ILE A 15 2.06 -5.20 -8.75
N LEU A 16 2.96 -4.55 -8.04
CA LEU A 16 3.45 -5.02 -6.74
C LEU A 16 2.75 -4.23 -5.62
N VAL A 17 1.97 -4.91 -4.79
CA VAL A 17 1.36 -4.35 -3.58
C VAL A 17 2.17 -4.80 -2.36
N ILE A 18 2.51 -3.88 -1.46
CA ILE A 18 3.35 -4.15 -0.29
C ILE A 18 2.55 -3.73 0.95
N GLU A 19 2.00 -4.72 1.68
CA GLU A 19 0.97 -4.50 2.69
C GLU A 19 0.93 -5.63 3.73
N ASP A 20 1.10 -5.28 5.01
CA ASP A 20 1.21 -6.22 6.13
C ASP A 20 -0.15 -6.65 6.70
N LYS A 21 -1.22 -5.85 6.53
CA LYS A 21 -2.55 -6.17 7.05
C LYS A 21 -3.36 -6.98 6.06
N GLU A 22 -3.89 -8.11 6.53
CA GLU A 22 -4.66 -9.05 5.69
C GLU A 22 -5.89 -8.40 5.04
N MET A 23 -6.60 -7.53 5.77
CA MET A 23 -7.79 -6.85 5.27
C MET A 23 -7.48 -5.94 4.07
N HIS A 24 -6.32 -5.27 4.06
CA HIS A 24 -5.89 -4.40 2.97
C HIS A 24 -5.32 -5.21 1.80
N ARG A 25 -4.68 -6.35 2.07
CA ARG A 25 -4.30 -7.30 0.99
C ARG A 25 -5.52 -7.86 0.26
N LYS A 26 -6.56 -8.23 1.00
CA LYS A 26 -7.82 -8.70 0.41
C LYS A 26 -8.47 -7.60 -0.44
N SER A 27 -8.55 -6.37 0.07
CA SER A 27 -9.10 -5.27 -0.74
C SER A 27 -8.24 -4.98 -1.97
N ALA A 28 -6.92 -5.16 -1.93
CA ALA A 28 -6.07 -5.05 -3.12
C ALA A 28 -6.46 -6.10 -4.18
N GLN A 29 -6.63 -7.36 -3.78
CA GLN A 29 -7.06 -8.42 -4.68
C GLN A 29 -8.46 -8.17 -5.27
N GLU A 30 -9.37 -7.60 -4.48
CA GLU A 30 -10.75 -7.29 -4.92
C GLU A 30 -10.82 -6.07 -5.85
N THR A 31 -10.05 -5.03 -5.57
CA THR A 31 -10.12 -3.75 -6.29
C THR A 31 -9.19 -3.69 -7.52
N LEU A 32 -8.18 -4.55 -7.58
CA LEU A 32 -7.20 -4.60 -8.68
C LEU A 32 -7.35 -5.84 -9.59
N THR A 33 -8.53 -6.48 -9.60
CA THR A 33 -8.81 -7.76 -10.30
C THR A 33 -8.48 -7.79 -11.80
N ARG A 34 -8.38 -6.62 -12.46
CA ARG A 34 -8.04 -6.51 -13.88
C ARG A 34 -6.54 -6.56 -14.18
N HIS A 35 -5.72 -6.53 -13.14
CA HIS A 35 -4.27 -6.41 -13.22
C HIS A 35 -3.59 -7.70 -12.72
N ASP A 36 -2.34 -7.90 -13.10
CA ASP A 36 -1.48 -8.95 -12.55
C ASP A 36 -0.87 -8.45 -11.24
N VAL A 37 -1.43 -8.90 -10.12
CA VAL A 37 -1.10 -8.41 -8.78
C VAL A 37 -0.23 -9.42 -8.03
N THR A 38 0.98 -8.99 -7.68
CA THR A 38 1.83 -9.68 -6.71
C THR A 38 1.77 -8.93 -5.37
N ILE A 39 1.68 -9.67 -4.26
CA ILE A 39 1.65 -9.08 -2.92
C ILE A 39 2.88 -9.50 -2.12
N ALA A 40 3.61 -8.50 -1.62
CA ALA A 40 4.61 -8.66 -0.56
C ALA A 40 3.99 -8.27 0.78
N LYS A 41 4.29 -9.03 1.82
CA LYS A 41 3.72 -8.88 3.17
C LYS A 41 4.65 -8.17 4.14
N SER A 42 5.89 -7.94 3.75
CA SER A 42 6.93 -7.37 4.59
C SER A 42 7.90 -6.52 3.78
N PHE A 43 8.71 -5.75 4.49
CA PHE A 43 9.81 -4.99 3.92
C PHE A 43 10.82 -5.91 3.19
N ASP A 44 11.16 -7.06 3.77
CA ASP A 44 12.14 -7.99 3.20
C ASP A 44 11.63 -8.65 1.91
N GLU A 45 10.39 -9.11 1.90
CA GLU A 45 9.77 -9.64 0.67
C GLU A 45 9.76 -8.58 -0.43
N ALA A 46 9.50 -7.32 -0.07
CA ALA A 46 9.56 -6.21 -1.03
C ALA A 46 10.98 -5.96 -1.56
N MET A 47 12.00 -6.01 -0.69
CA MET A 47 13.41 -5.85 -1.11
C MET A 47 13.88 -7.02 -1.97
N GLU A 48 13.45 -8.25 -1.68
CA GLU A 48 13.75 -9.43 -2.50
C GLU A 48 13.12 -9.31 -3.90
N LEU A 49 11.87 -8.88 -3.99
CA LEU A 49 11.18 -8.67 -5.27
C LEU A 49 11.76 -7.48 -6.08
N MET A 50 12.36 -6.49 -5.40
CA MET A 50 13.02 -5.34 -6.01
C MET A 50 14.55 -5.49 -6.11
N SER A 51 15.07 -6.69 -5.85
CA SER A 51 16.48 -7.01 -6.05
C SER A 51 16.81 -7.07 -7.54
N GLU A 52 18.02 -6.62 -7.91
CA GLU A 52 18.49 -6.74 -9.28
C GLU A 52 18.66 -8.23 -9.62
N ARG A 53 18.14 -8.64 -10.78
CA ARG A 53 18.26 -10.00 -11.27
C ARG A 53 19.08 -9.99 -12.55
N ILE A 54 20.01 -10.92 -12.65
CA ILE A 54 20.92 -11.03 -13.78
C ILE A 54 20.65 -12.36 -14.48
N ASP A 55 20.54 -12.36 -15.81
CA ASP A 55 20.51 -13.58 -16.60
C ASP A 55 21.93 -14.17 -16.69
N GLU A 56 22.27 -15.01 -15.71
CA GLU A 56 23.58 -15.68 -15.62
C GLU A 56 23.90 -16.52 -16.87
N LYS A 57 22.89 -17.05 -17.58
CA LYS A 57 23.12 -17.79 -18.82
C LYS A 57 23.58 -16.84 -19.94
N ASN A 58 22.97 -15.66 -20.02
CA ASN A 58 23.38 -14.65 -20.97
C ASN A 58 24.76 -14.07 -20.63
N VAL A 59 25.06 -13.85 -19.33
CA VAL A 59 26.41 -13.46 -18.88
C VAL A 59 27.44 -14.48 -19.32
N GLN A 60 27.21 -15.77 -19.06
CA GLN A 60 28.13 -16.83 -19.46
C GLN A 60 28.32 -16.90 -20.99
N ARG A 61 27.25 -16.67 -21.77
CA ARG A 61 27.33 -16.60 -23.23
C ARG A 61 28.24 -15.45 -23.68
N LEU A 62 28.03 -14.24 -23.15
CA LEU A 62 28.82 -13.05 -23.49
C LEU A 62 30.29 -13.19 -23.08
N LEU A 63 30.56 -13.75 -21.90
CA LEU A 63 31.92 -14.06 -21.45
C LEU A 63 32.63 -15.03 -22.42
N THR A 64 31.92 -16.06 -22.87
CA THR A 64 32.46 -17.05 -23.81
C THR A 64 32.78 -16.43 -25.17
N GLU A 65 31.93 -15.52 -25.67
CA GLU A 65 32.13 -14.79 -26.94
C GLU A 65 33.37 -13.88 -26.91
N GLU A 66 33.68 -13.31 -25.75
CA GLU A 66 34.88 -12.48 -25.51
C GLU A 66 36.14 -13.31 -25.15
N GLY A 67 36.06 -14.65 -25.24
CA GLY A 67 37.20 -15.54 -25.04
C GLY A 67 37.43 -15.98 -23.58
N PHE A 68 36.49 -15.74 -22.68
CA PHE A 68 36.55 -16.17 -21.27
C PHE A 68 35.50 -17.25 -20.95
N PRO A 69 35.65 -18.50 -21.44
CA PRO A 69 34.70 -19.58 -21.15
C PRO A 69 34.69 -20.01 -19.68
N THR A 70 35.76 -19.71 -18.92
CA THR A 70 35.90 -20.00 -17.49
C THR A 70 36.62 -18.85 -16.78
N GLU A 71 36.31 -18.63 -15.51
CA GLU A 71 36.98 -17.63 -14.68
C GLU A 71 38.49 -17.92 -14.54
N PRO A 72 39.38 -16.96 -14.87
CA PRO A 72 40.82 -17.09 -14.64
C PRO A 72 41.17 -17.16 -13.15
N ASP A 73 42.29 -17.78 -12.80
CA ASP A 73 42.77 -17.78 -11.41
C ASP A 73 43.46 -16.45 -11.07
N TRP A 74 42.91 -15.70 -10.12
CA TRP A 74 43.47 -14.41 -9.70
C TRP A 74 44.95 -14.44 -9.28
N LYS A 75 45.40 -15.52 -8.63
CA LYS A 75 46.76 -15.61 -8.08
C LYS A 75 47.78 -15.95 -9.16
N ASN A 76 47.37 -16.74 -10.14
CA ASN A 76 48.26 -17.25 -11.17
C ASN A 76 48.20 -16.44 -12.48
N ASP A 77 47.10 -15.75 -12.75
CA ASP A 77 46.89 -14.95 -13.96
C ASP A 77 46.09 -13.67 -13.67
N HIS A 78 46.72 -12.79 -12.88
CA HIS A 78 46.12 -11.54 -12.44
C HIS A 78 45.71 -10.64 -13.61
N GLU A 79 46.51 -10.58 -14.67
CA GLU A 79 46.21 -9.75 -15.84
C GLU A 79 44.97 -10.26 -16.59
N GLN A 80 44.85 -11.57 -16.83
CA GLN A 80 43.60 -12.12 -17.36
C GLN A 80 42.42 -11.91 -16.42
N TYR A 81 42.60 -12.07 -15.11
CA TYR A 81 41.49 -11.87 -14.18
C TYR A 81 40.95 -10.45 -14.23
N VAL A 82 41.83 -9.44 -14.30
CA VAL A 82 41.43 -8.03 -14.41
C VAL A 82 40.65 -7.81 -15.71
N ALA A 83 41.10 -8.37 -16.83
CA ALA A 83 40.38 -8.31 -18.11
C ALA A 83 39.01 -9.01 -18.03
N TYR A 84 38.96 -10.24 -17.49
CA TYR A 84 37.74 -11.00 -17.23
C TYR A 84 36.75 -10.22 -16.37
N SER A 85 37.20 -9.61 -15.28
CA SER A 85 36.35 -8.86 -14.35
C SER A 85 35.67 -7.68 -15.04
N LYS A 86 36.40 -6.97 -15.92
CA LYS A 86 35.82 -5.89 -16.73
C LYS A 86 34.77 -6.40 -17.71
N VAL A 87 35.08 -7.46 -18.46
CA VAL A 87 34.13 -8.06 -19.42
C VAL A 87 32.90 -8.60 -18.68
N ARG A 88 33.09 -9.23 -17.53
CA ARG A 88 31.99 -9.73 -16.68
C ARG A 88 31.08 -8.60 -16.24
N HIS A 89 31.64 -7.47 -15.80
CA HIS A 89 30.84 -6.31 -15.39
C HIS A 89 29.97 -5.80 -16.55
N GLU A 90 30.55 -5.60 -17.73
CA GLU A 90 29.80 -5.17 -18.93
C GLU A 90 28.76 -6.23 -19.36
N ALA A 91 29.07 -7.52 -19.23
CA ALA A 91 28.15 -8.60 -19.53
C ALA A 91 26.98 -8.65 -18.54
N GLN A 92 27.23 -8.40 -17.26
CA GLN A 92 26.20 -8.29 -16.22
C GLN A 92 25.26 -7.13 -16.52
N GLU A 93 25.77 -5.93 -16.82
CA GLU A 93 24.95 -4.77 -17.19
C GLU A 93 24.04 -5.06 -18.40
N LYS A 94 24.57 -5.75 -19.42
CA LYS A 94 23.80 -6.17 -20.62
C LYS A 94 22.81 -7.30 -20.34
N SER A 95 22.90 -7.95 -19.17
CA SER A 95 22.09 -9.11 -18.78
C SER A 95 21.19 -8.82 -17.59
N ILE A 96 21.07 -7.56 -17.17
CA ILE A 96 20.09 -7.15 -16.16
C ILE A 96 18.69 -7.49 -16.69
N ILE A 97 17.97 -8.29 -15.93
CA ILE A 97 16.57 -8.61 -16.19
C ILE A 97 15.76 -7.37 -15.79
N PRO A 98 14.99 -6.77 -16.71
CA PRO A 98 14.18 -5.61 -16.40
C PRO A 98 13.24 -5.87 -15.24
N PHE A 99 13.03 -4.85 -14.41
CA PHE A 99 12.10 -4.92 -13.31
C PHE A 99 10.70 -5.29 -13.80
N SER A 100 10.09 -6.29 -13.16
CA SER A 100 8.87 -6.92 -13.66
C SER A 100 7.60 -6.10 -13.43
N PHE A 101 7.64 -5.09 -12.56
CA PHE A 101 6.45 -4.35 -12.14
C PHE A 101 6.45 -2.93 -12.70
N GLU A 102 5.30 -2.52 -13.21
CA GLU A 102 5.08 -1.16 -13.72
C GLU A 102 4.54 -0.24 -12.63
N VAL A 103 3.81 -0.83 -11.68
CA VAL A 103 3.21 -0.13 -10.55
C VAL A 103 3.69 -0.73 -9.24
N VAL A 104 4.03 0.12 -8.27
CA VAL A 104 4.28 -0.28 -6.88
C VAL A 104 3.36 0.50 -5.95
N LEU A 105 2.53 -0.20 -5.19
CA LEU A 105 1.63 0.37 -4.18
C LEU A 105 2.06 -0.15 -2.81
N THR A 106 2.42 0.72 -1.87
CA THR A 106 2.94 0.30 -0.56
C THR A 106 2.17 0.96 0.58
N ASP A 107 1.99 0.25 1.69
CA ASP A 107 1.68 0.91 2.95
C ASP A 107 2.86 1.79 3.38
N MET A 108 2.56 2.83 4.17
CA MET A 108 3.57 3.64 4.83
C MET A 108 4.20 2.86 5.99
N MET A 109 3.36 2.31 6.87
CA MET A 109 3.78 1.70 8.12
C MET A 109 3.85 0.18 7.96
N MET A 110 4.93 -0.43 8.38
CA MET A 110 5.05 -1.88 8.44
C MET A 110 5.72 -2.29 9.75
N PRO A 111 5.49 -3.54 10.22
CA PRO A 111 6.22 -4.03 11.37
C PRO A 111 7.73 -3.97 11.13
N GLU A 112 8.47 -3.55 12.14
CA GLU A 112 9.92 -3.65 12.15
C GLU A 112 10.32 -5.09 11.85
N ASP A 113 11.23 -5.26 10.90
CA ASP A 113 11.69 -6.59 10.57
C ASP A 113 12.64 -7.13 11.66
N THR A 114 12.47 -8.41 11.99
CA THR A 114 13.20 -9.07 13.07
C THR A 114 14.57 -9.62 12.63
N ASP A 115 14.81 -9.72 11.32
CA ASP A 115 16.03 -10.29 10.75
C ASP A 115 16.95 -9.27 10.06
N SER A 116 16.57 -7.98 10.07
CA SER A 116 17.39 -6.91 9.49
C SER A 116 18.84 -6.99 10.00
N HIS A 117 19.76 -7.29 9.08
CA HIS A 117 21.17 -7.58 9.37
C HIS A 117 21.90 -6.43 10.10
N ALA A 118 21.31 -5.23 10.15
CA ALA A 118 21.89 -4.04 10.76
C ALA A 118 21.59 -3.90 12.26
N ILE A 119 20.40 -4.30 12.75
CA ILE A 119 20.02 -4.13 14.16
C ILE A 119 19.10 -5.28 14.60
N LYS A 120 19.60 -6.15 15.49
CA LYS A 120 18.79 -7.23 16.10
C LYS A 120 17.85 -6.67 17.17
N ILE A 121 16.75 -6.03 16.78
CA ILE A 121 15.66 -5.70 17.70
C ILE A 121 14.69 -6.88 17.71
N ARG A 122 14.90 -7.79 18.66
CA ARG A 122 13.98 -8.93 18.86
C ARG A 122 12.63 -8.41 19.39
N ASN A 123 11.53 -8.89 18.79
CA ASN A 123 10.15 -8.71 19.26
C ASN A 123 9.62 -7.27 19.25
N SER A 124 9.85 -6.57 18.15
CA SER A 124 9.26 -5.27 17.94
C SER A 124 7.88 -5.40 17.27
N LYS A 125 6.80 -5.08 18.00
CA LYS A 125 5.51 -4.71 17.38
C LYS A 125 5.53 -3.29 16.83
N THR A 126 6.72 -2.65 16.82
CA THR A 126 6.87 -1.26 16.41
C THR A 126 6.57 -1.16 14.93
N GLN A 127 5.76 -0.18 14.59
CA GLN A 127 5.45 0.18 13.23
C GLN A 127 6.50 1.19 12.76
N VAL A 128 7.17 0.89 11.65
CA VAL A 128 8.23 1.70 11.04
C VAL A 128 7.72 2.21 9.69
N PRO A 129 7.97 3.48 9.33
CA PRO A 129 7.50 4.06 8.08
C PRO A 129 8.35 3.59 6.86
N TYR A 130 8.49 2.28 6.67
CA TYR A 130 9.29 1.68 5.59
C TYR A 130 8.79 2.02 4.19
N GLY A 131 7.52 2.39 4.04
CA GLY A 131 6.91 2.74 2.75
C GLY A 131 7.66 3.84 2.00
N PHE A 132 8.32 4.77 2.71
CA PHE A 132 9.15 5.80 2.07
C PHE A 132 10.35 5.21 1.32
N VAL A 133 11.08 4.30 1.97
CA VAL A 133 12.27 3.66 1.39
C VAL A 133 11.85 2.75 0.24
N ILE A 134 10.76 2.00 0.43
CA ILE A 134 10.18 1.15 -0.61
C ILE A 134 9.78 1.96 -1.84
N ALA A 135 9.06 3.08 -1.66
CA ALA A 135 8.62 3.90 -2.76
C ALA A 135 9.82 4.44 -3.56
N LEU A 136 10.85 4.94 -2.88
CA LEU A 136 12.07 5.42 -3.55
C LEU A 136 12.80 4.29 -4.27
N LYS A 137 12.94 3.12 -3.64
CA LYS A 137 13.55 1.94 -4.26
C LYS A 137 12.80 1.49 -5.52
N ALA A 138 11.47 1.50 -5.49
CA ALA A 138 10.66 1.18 -6.65
C ALA A 138 10.96 2.08 -7.85
N THR A 139 11.16 3.39 -7.62
CA THR A 139 11.56 4.31 -8.70
C THR A 139 12.96 4.02 -9.25
N LEU A 140 13.91 3.61 -8.40
CA LEU A 140 15.25 3.19 -8.84
C LEU A 140 15.21 1.90 -9.66
N CYS A 141 14.27 1.01 -9.35
CA CYS A 141 14.03 -0.22 -10.12
C CYS A 141 13.33 0.07 -11.47
N GLY A 142 12.85 1.28 -11.71
CA GLY A 142 12.19 1.65 -12.97
C GLY A 142 10.69 1.45 -12.99
N ALA A 143 10.02 1.35 -11.83
CA ALA A 143 8.57 1.43 -11.77
C ALA A 143 8.09 2.76 -12.38
N LYS A 144 7.00 2.73 -13.16
CA LYS A 144 6.45 3.92 -13.82
C LYS A 144 5.52 4.71 -12.90
N TYR A 145 4.84 3.99 -12.01
CA TYR A 145 3.83 4.54 -11.11
C TYR A 145 4.09 4.02 -9.70
N VAL A 146 4.17 4.90 -8.71
CA VAL A 146 4.41 4.52 -7.32
C VAL A 146 3.45 5.26 -6.39
N ALA A 147 2.79 4.54 -5.48
CA ALA A 147 2.04 5.18 -4.40
C ALA A 147 2.43 4.62 -3.03
N MET A 148 2.63 5.51 -2.07
CA MET A 148 2.66 5.17 -0.65
C MET A 148 1.34 5.62 -0.01
N VAL A 149 0.61 4.68 0.57
CA VAL A 149 -0.78 4.87 1.00
C VAL A 149 -0.93 4.46 2.46
N THR A 150 -1.23 5.41 3.35
CA THR A 150 -1.39 5.13 4.77
C THR A 150 -2.85 5.07 5.21
N ASP A 151 -3.25 4.02 5.93
CA ASP A 151 -4.52 3.98 6.67
C ASP A 151 -4.44 4.68 8.03
N THR A 152 -3.28 5.22 8.40
CA THR A 152 -3.10 5.90 9.67
C THR A 152 -3.83 7.24 9.67
N ASN A 153 -4.57 7.48 10.75
CA ASN A 153 -5.21 8.77 10.99
C ASN A 153 -4.15 9.80 11.38
N HIS A 154 -4.18 10.98 10.77
CA HIS A 154 -3.21 12.05 11.05
C HIS A 154 -3.22 12.53 12.52
N HIS A 155 -4.32 12.42 13.26
CA HIS A 155 -4.36 12.72 14.69
C HIS A 155 -3.71 11.63 15.56
N LYS A 156 -3.34 10.48 14.98
CA LYS A 156 -2.78 9.32 15.69
C LYS A 156 -1.28 9.10 15.43
N SER A 157 -0.68 9.79 14.46
CA SER A 157 0.75 9.63 14.14
C SER A 157 1.34 10.92 13.59
N THR A 158 2.48 11.33 14.15
CA THR A 158 3.24 12.50 13.68
C THR A 158 3.68 12.36 12.23
N MET A 159 4.05 11.14 11.81
CA MET A 159 4.46 10.89 10.43
C MET A 159 3.26 10.98 9.48
N SER A 160 2.10 10.49 9.90
CA SER A 160 0.85 10.61 9.15
C SER A 160 0.43 12.08 9.03
N ALA A 161 0.44 12.87 10.11
CA ALA A 161 0.17 14.31 10.06
C ALA A 161 1.14 15.11 9.19
N ALA A 162 2.39 14.64 9.06
CA ALA A 162 3.35 15.29 8.17
C ALA A 162 3.02 15.07 6.68
N LEU A 163 2.23 14.06 6.32
CA LEU A 163 1.76 13.87 4.94
C LEU A 163 0.76 14.94 4.50
N ASP A 164 0.06 15.59 5.43
CA ASP A 164 -0.85 16.70 5.13
C ASP A 164 -0.17 17.82 4.30
N TYR A 165 1.15 17.99 4.46
CA TYR A 165 1.95 18.97 3.71
C TYR A 165 2.21 18.60 2.25
N LEU A 166 2.01 17.32 1.87
CA LEU A 166 2.15 16.85 0.50
C LEU A 166 0.79 16.80 -0.20
N GLY A 167 -0.25 16.42 0.55
CA GLY A 167 -1.48 15.92 -0.05
C GLY A 167 -2.78 16.24 0.70
N GLY A 168 -2.74 17.02 1.77
CA GLY A 168 -3.90 17.22 2.64
C GLY A 168 -4.17 16.02 3.55
N GLY A 169 -4.91 16.25 4.65
CA GLY A 169 -5.14 15.24 5.68
C GLY A 169 -6.21 14.19 5.35
N TYR A 170 -6.86 14.30 4.18
CA TYR A 170 -7.89 13.38 3.71
C TYR A 170 -7.71 13.10 2.23
N TYR A 171 -8.13 11.91 1.80
CA TYR A 171 -8.15 11.57 0.38
C TYR A 171 -9.37 12.21 -0.28
N GLU A 172 -9.13 13.06 -1.26
CA GLU A 172 -10.16 13.70 -2.08
C GLU A 172 -10.22 13.08 -3.48
N ASP A 173 -11.38 13.16 -4.12
CA ASP A 173 -11.55 12.65 -5.49
C ASP A 173 -10.68 13.39 -6.50
N GLY A 174 -10.06 12.65 -7.43
CA GLY A 174 -9.21 13.21 -8.47
C GLY A 174 -7.84 13.62 -7.96
N PHE A 175 -7.34 12.92 -6.93
CA PHE A 175 -6.00 13.12 -6.40
C PHE A 175 -4.96 12.96 -7.50
N LYS A 176 -3.97 13.85 -7.54
CA LYS A 176 -2.92 13.81 -8.57
C LYS A 176 -1.57 13.41 -7.97
N PRO A 177 -0.70 12.75 -8.75
CA PRO A 177 0.66 12.48 -8.32
C PRO A 177 1.36 13.74 -7.81
N ASN A 178 1.89 13.65 -6.58
CA ASN A 178 2.51 14.79 -5.89
C ASN A 178 3.83 15.21 -6.57
N PHE A 179 4.55 14.26 -7.18
CA PHE A 179 5.87 14.51 -7.78
C PHE A 179 6.26 13.45 -8.81
N VAL A 180 7.33 13.76 -9.57
CA VAL A 180 8.02 12.81 -10.46
C VAL A 180 9.40 12.51 -9.88
N ILE A 181 9.72 11.24 -9.64
CA ILE A 181 11.03 10.79 -9.12
C ILE A 181 11.56 9.70 -10.04
N ASN A 182 12.79 9.88 -10.54
CA ASN A 182 13.42 8.98 -11.51
C ASN A 182 12.53 8.65 -12.73
N GLY A 183 11.71 9.62 -13.16
CA GLY A 183 10.76 9.46 -14.27
C GLY A 183 9.43 8.79 -13.90
N ALA A 184 9.28 8.26 -12.69
CA ALA A 184 8.03 7.68 -12.20
C ALA A 184 7.06 8.77 -11.72
N LYS A 185 5.75 8.63 -12.00
CA LYS A 185 4.71 9.40 -11.31
C LYS A 185 4.55 8.84 -9.90
N VAL A 186 4.64 9.68 -8.87
CA VAL A 186 4.59 9.23 -7.48
C VAL A 186 3.61 10.03 -6.64
N MET A 187 2.88 9.35 -5.75
CA MET A 187 2.03 10.00 -4.76
C MET A 187 2.15 9.42 -3.36
N PHE A 188 2.19 10.28 -2.34
CA PHE A 188 2.18 9.91 -0.93
C PHE A 188 0.92 10.47 -0.29
N VAL A 189 0.03 9.58 0.16
CA VAL A 189 -1.37 9.93 0.43
C VAL A 189 -1.93 9.15 1.62
N HIS A 190 -2.98 9.69 2.24
CA HIS A 190 -3.87 8.91 3.09
C HIS A 190 -4.70 7.94 2.24
N ALA A 191 -5.17 6.86 2.83
CA ALA A 191 -5.97 5.88 2.12
C ALA A 191 -7.37 6.39 1.80
N PRO A 192 -7.87 6.25 0.56
CA PRO A 192 -9.30 6.09 0.35
C PRO A 192 -9.74 4.75 0.94
N PHE A 193 -10.94 4.69 1.50
CA PHE A 193 -11.50 3.48 2.11
C PHE A 193 -12.74 3.02 1.36
N LEU A 194 -12.86 1.70 1.19
CA LEU A 194 -14.07 1.04 0.72
C LEU A 194 -15.18 1.22 1.76
N GLU A 195 -16.39 1.43 1.28
CA GLU A 195 -17.59 1.35 2.08
C GLU A 195 -18.01 -0.12 2.19
N ASP A 196 -17.90 -0.70 3.39
CA ASP A 196 -18.38 -2.04 3.70
C ASP A 196 -19.60 -1.97 4.62
N ILE A 197 -20.51 -2.95 4.50
CA ILE A 197 -21.66 -3.09 5.40
C ILE A 197 -21.49 -4.36 6.23
N LEU A 198 -21.21 -4.20 7.51
CA LEU A 198 -21.22 -5.29 8.48
C LEU A 198 -22.66 -5.55 8.90
N LYS A 199 -23.20 -6.70 8.52
CA LYS A 199 -24.59 -7.04 8.80
C LYS A 199 -24.79 -7.48 10.24
N ASP A 200 -25.91 -7.05 10.82
CA ASP A 200 -26.39 -7.52 12.12
C ASP A 200 -25.30 -7.46 13.21
N VAL A 201 -24.60 -6.33 13.36
CA VAL A 201 -23.60 -6.19 14.43
C VAL A 201 -24.24 -5.71 15.74
N PRO A 202 -23.71 -6.09 16.91
CA PRO A 202 -24.13 -5.52 18.18
C PRO A 202 -24.05 -4.00 18.19
N CYS A 203 -25.02 -3.36 18.82
CA CYS A 203 -25.01 -1.91 19.03
C CYS A 203 -24.08 -1.54 20.19
N ASP A 204 -22.93 -0.94 19.87
CA ASP A 204 -21.92 -0.48 20.85
C ASP A 204 -22.53 0.45 21.92
N TRP A 205 -23.60 1.17 21.59
CA TRP A 205 -24.28 2.11 22.51
C TRP A 205 -25.29 1.45 23.45
N CYS A 206 -25.52 0.15 23.32
CA CYS A 206 -26.59 -0.58 24.01
C CYS A 206 -26.09 -1.64 25.00
N GLU A 207 -24.78 -1.68 25.30
CA GLU A 207 -24.21 -2.68 26.22
C GLU A 207 -24.88 -2.68 27.60
N GLU A 208 -25.06 -1.50 28.21
CA GLU A 208 -25.70 -1.39 29.52
C GLU A 208 -27.23 -1.31 29.45
N ARG A 209 -27.77 -0.82 28.33
CA ARG A 209 -29.21 -0.52 28.16
C ARG A 209 -29.68 -0.94 26.77
N PRO A 210 -30.09 -2.21 26.61
CA PRO A 210 -30.43 -2.77 25.31
C PRO A 210 -31.56 -1.99 24.62
N GLY A 211 -31.24 -1.36 23.47
CA GLY A 211 -32.22 -0.76 22.56
C GLY A 211 -32.81 0.58 23.02
N VAL A 212 -32.39 1.11 24.16
CA VAL A 212 -32.96 2.32 24.75
C VAL A 212 -32.08 3.54 24.45
N CYS A 213 -32.69 4.70 24.20
CA CYS A 213 -31.99 5.98 24.05
C CYS A 213 -31.21 6.31 25.33
N SER A 214 -29.89 6.44 25.24
CA SER A 214 -29.01 6.76 26.37
C SER A 214 -29.32 8.14 26.99
N THR A 215 -29.71 9.11 26.17
CA THR A 215 -30.02 10.49 26.61
C THR A 215 -31.30 10.56 27.42
N CYS A 216 -32.43 10.09 26.88
CA CYS A 216 -33.73 10.20 27.55
C CYS A 216 -34.11 8.98 28.40
N ASN A 217 -33.36 7.89 28.30
CA ASN A 217 -33.63 6.63 28.99
C ASN A 217 -35.04 6.09 28.69
N GLY A 218 -35.43 6.12 27.41
CA GLY A 218 -36.73 5.60 26.97
C GLY A 218 -37.90 6.56 27.13
N SER A 219 -37.71 7.67 27.84
CA SER A 219 -38.81 8.60 28.14
C SER A 219 -39.25 9.47 26.96
N GLY A 220 -38.44 9.56 25.90
CA GLY A 220 -38.66 10.49 24.78
C GLY A 220 -38.47 11.96 25.14
N ARG A 221 -38.07 12.28 26.37
CA ARG A 221 -37.87 13.65 26.86
C ARG A 221 -36.47 13.88 27.42
N ASP A 222 -35.93 15.06 27.17
CA ASP A 222 -34.67 15.50 27.76
C ASP A 222 -34.85 15.71 29.28
N LYS A 223 -34.09 14.96 30.07
CA LYS A 223 -34.13 15.00 31.54
C LYS A 223 -33.76 16.38 32.11
N HIS A 224 -33.02 17.19 31.37
CA HIS A 224 -32.55 18.51 31.82
C HIS A 224 -33.42 19.66 31.32
N ARG A 225 -34.20 19.47 30.25
CA ARG A 225 -34.91 20.56 29.56
C ARG A 225 -36.43 20.37 29.48
N GLY A 226 -36.96 19.18 29.79
CA GLY A 226 -38.40 18.88 29.70
C GLY A 226 -38.98 18.85 28.28
N SER A 227 -38.15 19.15 27.28
CA SER A 227 -38.46 19.12 25.85
C SER A 227 -38.31 17.71 25.26
N GLU A 228 -38.77 17.52 24.02
CA GLU A 228 -38.54 16.29 23.26
C GLU A 228 -37.05 15.98 23.13
N CYS A 229 -36.70 14.70 23.25
CA CYS A 229 -35.33 14.24 23.13
C CYS A 229 -34.86 14.32 21.68
N VAL A 230 -33.80 15.10 21.43
CA VAL A 230 -33.28 15.34 20.07
C VAL A 230 -32.64 14.11 19.43
N MET A 231 -32.16 13.17 20.25
CA MET A 231 -31.45 11.96 19.81
C MET A 231 -32.38 10.83 19.35
N CYS A 232 -33.69 10.91 19.63
CA CYS A 232 -34.63 9.83 19.33
C CYS A 232 -35.93 10.35 18.71
N ARG A 233 -35.86 11.42 17.91
CA ARG A 233 -37.04 12.08 17.33
C ARG A 233 -37.85 11.17 16.41
N GLU A 234 -37.17 10.31 15.65
CA GLU A 234 -37.81 9.38 14.72
C GLU A 234 -38.35 8.13 15.44
N ASP A 235 -37.56 7.62 16.40
CA ASP A 235 -37.85 6.42 17.15
C ASP A 235 -37.87 6.73 18.65
N ILE A 236 -38.97 7.33 19.10
CA ILE A 236 -39.11 7.88 20.45
C ILE A 236 -38.69 6.86 21.52
N GLY A 237 -37.73 7.25 22.35
CA GLY A 237 -37.22 6.44 23.45
C GLY A 237 -36.23 5.34 23.05
N LYS A 238 -36.09 5.02 21.76
CA LYS A 238 -35.18 3.98 21.28
C LYS A 238 -33.79 4.52 21.00
N CYS A 239 -32.80 3.63 21.01
CA CYS A 239 -31.44 3.95 20.61
C CYS A 239 -31.41 4.47 19.16
N GLU A 240 -30.68 5.55 18.91
CA GLU A 240 -30.56 6.18 17.59
C GLU A 240 -29.88 5.27 16.55
N GLN A 241 -28.89 4.49 17.01
CA GLN A 241 -28.06 3.67 16.14
C GLN A 241 -28.79 2.40 15.70
N CYS A 242 -29.36 1.65 16.65
CA CYS A 242 -30.07 0.40 16.33
C CYS A 242 -31.59 0.54 16.23
N LYS A 243 -32.17 1.72 16.45
CA LYS A 243 -33.63 1.92 16.45
C LYS A 243 -34.38 0.93 17.35
N GLY A 244 -33.73 0.49 18.44
CA GLY A 244 -34.29 -0.41 19.45
C GLY A 244 -34.11 -1.90 19.24
N THR A 245 -33.50 -2.33 18.14
CA THR A 245 -33.30 -3.77 17.83
C THR A 245 -32.10 -4.38 18.55
N THR A 246 -31.23 -3.56 19.16
CA THR A 246 -29.94 -3.93 19.78
C THR A 246 -28.86 -4.39 18.80
N ARG A 247 -29.22 -4.57 17.52
CA ARG A 247 -28.35 -5.01 16.44
C ARG A 247 -28.70 -4.32 15.13
N PHE A 248 -27.72 -3.94 14.32
CA PHE A 248 -27.97 -3.16 13.11
C PHE A 248 -26.90 -3.43 12.07
N ASP A 249 -27.20 -3.10 10.82
CA ASP A 249 -26.21 -3.12 9.75
C ASP A 249 -25.32 -1.87 9.90
N LYS A 250 -24.03 -2.07 10.12
CA LYS A 250 -23.05 -1.00 10.37
C LYS A 250 -22.23 -0.75 9.11
N GLN A 251 -22.32 0.46 8.60
CA GLN A 251 -21.41 0.95 7.57
C GLN A 251 -20.03 1.19 8.18
N VAL A 252 -18.97 0.68 7.55
CA VAL A 252 -17.58 0.83 7.99
C VAL A 252 -16.68 1.20 6.81
N TYR A 253 -15.62 1.95 7.12
CA TYR A 253 -14.65 2.47 6.15
C TYR A 253 -13.24 2.09 6.62
N GLU A 254 -12.92 0.80 6.51
CA GLU A 254 -11.70 0.27 7.13
C GLU A 254 -10.71 -0.29 6.10
N ARG A 255 -11.18 -0.80 4.96
CA ARG A 255 -10.30 -1.42 3.96
C ARG A 255 -9.87 -0.39 2.90
N LYS A 256 -8.57 -0.29 2.62
CA LYS A 256 -8.04 0.61 1.58
C LYS A 256 -8.64 0.29 0.21
N ASP A 257 -9.02 1.32 -0.54
CA ASP A 257 -9.42 1.20 -1.95
C ASP A 257 -8.21 1.38 -2.86
N TRP A 258 -7.49 0.29 -3.13
CA TRP A 258 -6.31 0.31 -3.97
C TRP A 258 -6.62 0.57 -5.45
N GLY A 259 -7.82 0.19 -5.90
CA GLY A 259 -8.30 0.47 -7.26
C GLY A 259 -8.44 1.96 -7.49
N LYS A 260 -9.03 2.68 -6.52
CA LYS A 260 -9.11 4.15 -6.56
C LYS A 260 -7.73 4.81 -6.55
N VAL A 261 -6.84 4.34 -5.67
CA VAL A 261 -5.42 4.78 -5.63
C VAL A 261 -4.77 4.62 -7.01
N LEU A 262 -4.92 3.45 -7.65
CA LEU A 262 -4.34 3.21 -8.97
C LEU A 262 -4.93 4.14 -10.03
N ALA A 263 -6.26 4.26 -10.08
CA ALA A 263 -6.95 5.08 -11.06
C ALA A 263 -6.50 6.55 -11.01
N ASP A 264 -6.41 7.10 -9.79
CA ASP A 264 -5.97 8.48 -9.57
C ASP A 264 -4.46 8.64 -9.87
N LEU A 265 -3.62 7.64 -9.54
CA LEU A 265 -2.18 7.64 -9.82
C LEU A 265 -1.83 7.64 -11.32
N ILE A 266 -2.60 6.93 -12.15
CA ILE A 266 -2.31 6.81 -13.59
C ILE A 266 -2.94 7.92 -14.43
N SER A 267 -3.88 8.70 -13.87
CA SER A 267 -4.52 9.86 -14.51
C SER A 267 -3.53 10.94 -14.96
#